data_AF-A0A946TM32-F1
#
_entry.id   AF-A0A946TM32-F1
#
_cell.length_a   1.000
_cell.length_b   1.000
_cell.length_c   1.000
_cell.angle_alpha   90.00
_cell.angle_beta   90.00
_cell.angle_gamma   90.00
#
_symmetry.space_group_name_H-M   'P 1'
#
loop_
_entity.id
_entity.type
_entity.pdbx_description
1 polymer ?
#
loop_
_entity_poly.entity_id
_entity_poly.type
_entity_poly.pdbx_seq_one_letter_code
_entity_poly.pdbx_strand_id
1 'polypeptide(L)' 'AGSHVSNDLVYKVTKVMHGKRAALVKAFPGWGGFKNTKMVIKFKGLTYHPGAIKFYKEKGMWPPK' A
#
# COMPACT_ATOMS: atom_id res chain seq x y z
N ALA A 1 0.93 -13.55 -2.68
CA ALA A 1 0.40 -13.80 -1.32
C ALA A 1 -0.91 -13.04 -1.16
N GLY A 2 -1.97 -13.68 -0.63
CA GLY A 2 -3.24 -13.02 -0.32
C GLY A 2 -4.33 -13.06 -1.40
N SER A 3 -4.25 -13.94 -2.41
CA SER A 3 -5.21 -14.01 -3.52
C SER A 3 -6.67 -14.29 -3.10
N HIS A 4 -6.89 -14.74 -1.87
CA HIS A 4 -8.20 -15.04 -1.28
C HIS A 4 -8.75 -13.88 -0.43
N VAL A 5 -7.99 -12.80 -0.24
CA VAL A 5 -8.43 -11.64 0.54
C VAL A 5 -9.27 -10.73 -0.35
N SER A 6 -10.41 -10.26 0.16
CA SER A 6 -11.29 -9.36 -0.59
C SER A 6 -10.57 -8.11 -1.10
N ASN A 7 -10.83 -7.77 -2.36
CA ASN A 7 -10.32 -6.55 -3.00
C ASN A 7 -10.66 -5.28 -2.23
N ASP A 8 -11.87 -5.21 -1.66
CA ASP A 8 -12.33 -4.07 -0.87
C ASP A 8 -11.53 -3.92 0.43
N LEU A 9 -11.25 -5.03 1.11
CA LEU A 9 -10.45 -5.01 2.32
C LEU A 9 -9.03 -4.51 2.02
N VAL A 10 -8.40 -5.04 0.98
CA VAL A 10 -7.04 -4.61 0.59
C VAL A 10 -7.03 -3.14 0.16
N TYR A 11 -8.05 -2.67 -0.56
CA TYR A 11 -8.19 -1.25 -0.91
C TYR A 11 -8.27 -0.37 0.34
N LYS A 12 -9.14 -0.71 1.29
CA LYS A 12 -9.31 0.04 2.55
C LYS A 12 -8.02 0.06 3.36
N VAL A 13 -7.35 -1.08 3.51
CA VAL A 13 -6.06 -1.18 4.22
C VAL A 13 -5.01 -0.30 3.55
N THR A 14 -4.86 -0.40 2.22
CA THR A 14 -3.88 0.41 1.47
C THR A 14 -4.15 1.91 1.65
N LYS A 15 -5.42 2.32 1.58
CA LYS A 15 -5.84 3.71 1.81
C LYS A 15 -5.51 4.20 3.22
N VAL A 16 -5.77 3.39 4.24
CA VAL A 16 -5.46 3.74 5.65
C VAL A 16 -3.96 3.85 5.84
N MET A 17 -3.17 2.91 5.33
CA MET A 17 -1.71 2.96 5.42
C MET A 17 -1.14 4.21 4.74
N HIS A 18 -1.63 4.56 3.55
CA HIS A 18 -1.22 5.77 2.85
C HIS A 18 -1.71 7.06 3.52
N GLY A 19 -2.89 7.05 4.17
CA GLY A 19 -3.46 8.25 4.79
C GLY A 19 -2.97 8.52 6.21
N LYS A 20 -2.66 7.46 6.99
CA LYS A 20 -2.43 7.55 8.44
C LYS A 20 -1.00 7.20 8.86
N ARG A 21 0.01 7.61 8.07
CA ARG A 21 1.42 7.39 8.43
C ARG A 21 1.77 7.86 9.84
N ALA A 22 1.33 9.04 10.24
CA ALA A 22 1.63 9.57 11.57
C ALA A 22 1.12 8.64 12.68
N ALA A 23 -0.10 8.11 12.52
CA ALA A 23 -0.66 7.13 13.46
C ALA A 23 0.11 5.80 13.43
N LEU A 24 0.58 5.37 12.24
CA LEU A 24 1.36 4.15 12.08
C LEU A 24 2.74 4.25 12.77
N VAL A 25 3.44 5.38 12.58
CA VAL A 25 4.72 5.67 13.25
C VAL A 25 4.52 5.82 14.77
N LYS A 26 3.40 6.41 15.20
CA LYS A 26 3.05 6.51 16.62
C LYS A 26 2.79 5.13 17.24
N ALA A 27 2.11 4.24 16.52
CA ALA A 27 1.83 2.89 16.98
C ALA A 27 3.09 2.00 17.03
N PHE A 28 3.99 2.14 16.04
CA PHE A 28 5.27 1.45 16.05
C PHE A 28 6.36 2.33 15.40
N PRO A 29 7.30 2.87 16.20
CA PRO A 29 8.36 3.76 15.73
C PRO A 29 9.23 3.19 14.60
N GLY A 30 9.32 1.86 14.47
CA GLY A 30 10.01 1.20 13.35
C GLY A 30 9.43 1.53 11.98
N TRP A 31 8.20 2.05 11.89
CA TRP A 31 7.65 2.61 10.65
C TRP A 31 8.22 3.99 10.29
N GLY A 32 9.20 4.54 11.03
CA GLY A 32 9.80 5.85 10.75
C GLY A 32 10.30 5.99 9.30
N GLY A 33 10.85 4.92 8.74
CA GLY A 33 11.32 4.87 7.34
C GLY A 33 10.22 4.73 6.28
N PHE A 34 8.98 4.44 6.68
CA PHE A 34 7.87 4.27 5.76
C PHE A 34 7.54 5.59 5.06
N LYS A 35 7.47 5.55 3.74
CA LYS A 35 7.12 6.71 2.91
C LYS A 35 5.90 6.36 2.09
N ASN A 36 4.81 7.10 2.30
CA ASN A 36 3.54 6.87 1.60
C ASN A 36 3.72 6.99 0.09
N THR A 37 4.64 7.87 -0.33
CA THR A 37 5.04 8.08 -1.74
C THR A 37 5.86 6.94 -2.35
N LYS A 38 6.37 6.01 -1.55
CA LYS A 38 7.18 4.84 -1.99
C LYS A 38 6.49 3.51 -1.71
N MET A 39 5.16 3.49 -1.61
CA MET A 39 4.40 2.25 -1.40
C MET A 39 4.31 1.37 -2.67
N VAL A 40 4.56 1.94 -3.85
CA VAL A 40 4.56 1.25 -5.13
C VAL A 40 6.01 1.01 -5.56
N ILE A 41 6.48 -0.23 -5.39
CA ILE A 41 7.83 -0.70 -5.70
C ILE A 41 7.76 -1.87 -6.66
N LYS A 42 8.63 -1.89 -7.68
CA LYS A 42 8.75 -3.05 -8.55
C LYS A 42 9.60 -4.11 -7.85
N PHE A 43 8.96 -5.17 -7.34
CA PHE A 43 9.68 -6.31 -6.78
C PHE A 43 9.58 -7.52 -7.73
N LYS A 44 10.73 -8.10 -8.08
CA LYS A 44 10.79 -9.23 -9.03
C LYS A 44 10.12 -10.46 -8.40
N GLY A 45 9.14 -11.03 -9.09
CA GLY A 45 8.41 -12.22 -8.63
C GLY A 45 7.23 -11.94 -7.69
N LEU A 46 6.91 -10.68 -7.40
CA LEU A 46 5.72 -10.30 -6.63
C LEU A 46 4.73 -9.50 -7.48
N THR A 47 3.49 -9.99 -7.51
CA THR A 47 2.37 -9.27 -8.12
C THR A 47 1.58 -8.54 -7.03
N TYR A 48 1.26 -7.28 -7.28
CA TYR A 48 0.40 -6.51 -6.40
C TYR A 48 -1.01 -7.07 -6.38
N HIS A 49 -1.65 -6.98 -5.22
CA HIS A 49 -3.06 -7.33 -5.08
C HIS A 49 -3.95 -6.33 -5.87
N PRO A 50 -5.00 -6.78 -6.59
CA PRO A 50 -5.87 -5.90 -7.38
C PRO A 50 -6.50 -4.75 -6.58
N GLY A 51 -6.87 -4.99 -5.32
CA GLY A 51 -7.37 -3.94 -4.43
C GLY A 51 -6.36 -2.81 -4.17
N ALA A 52 -5.07 -3.14 -4.03
CA ALA A 52 -4.00 -2.14 -3.86
C ALA A 52 -3.71 -1.41 -5.18
N ILE A 53 -3.69 -2.15 -6.30
CA ILE A 53 -3.52 -1.57 -7.64
C ILE A 53 -4.59 -0.51 -7.91
N LYS A 54 -5.87 -0.79 -7.57
CA LYS A 54 -6.96 0.20 -7.71
C LYS A 54 -6.66 1.49 -6.97
N PHE A 55 -6.26 1.41 -5.70
CA PHE A 55 -5.89 2.59 -4.91
C PHE A 55 -4.69 3.35 -5.51
N TYR A 56 -3.64 2.65 -5.92
CA TYR A 56 -2.46 3.28 -6.50
C TYR A 56 -2.73 3.95 -7.85
N LYS A 57 -3.63 3.37 -8.67
CA LYS A 57 -4.12 4.01 -9.90
C LYS A 57 -4.88 5.30 -9.60
N GLU A 58 -5.79 5.29 -8.63
CA GLU A 58 -6.53 6.50 -8.19
C GLU A 58 -5.61 7.61 -7.68
N LYS A 59 -4.47 7.25 -7.08
CA LYS A 59 -3.46 8.19 -6.61
C LYS A 59 -2.42 8.60 -7.66
N GLY A 60 -2.49 8.07 -8.89
CA GLY A 60 -1.49 8.34 -9.93
C GLY A 60 -0.10 7.76 -9.62
N MET A 61 -0.02 6.79 -8.70
CA MET A 61 1.22 6.14 -8.28
C MET A 61 1.52 4.85 -9.05
N TRP A 62 0.56 4.38 -9.84
CA TRP A 62 0.68 3.20 -10.70
C TRP A 62 0.95 3.62 -12.15
N PRO A 63 1.85 2.95 -12.90
CA PRO A 63 2.62 1.76 -12.55
C PRO A 63 3.86 2.05 -11.68
N PRO A 64 4.39 1.03 -10.96
CA PRO A 64 5.66 1.12 -10.25
C PRO A 64 6.77 1.60 -11.18
N LYS A 65 7.55 2.59 -10.71
CA LYS A 65 8.81 2.99 -11.34
C LYS A 65 9.93 2.02 -10.94
#